data_AF-A0A2H3CMR7-F1
#
_entry.id   AF-A0A2H3CMR7-F1
#
_cell.length_a   1.000
_cell.length_b   1.000
_cell.length_c   1.000
_cell.angle_alpha   90.00
_cell.angle_beta   90.00
_cell.angle_gamma   90.00
#
_symmetry.space_group_name_H-M   'P 1'
#
loop_
_entity.id
_entity.type
_entity.pdbx_description
1 polymer ?
#
loop_
_entity_poly.entity_id
_entity_poly.type
_entity_poly.pdbx_seq_one_letter_code
_entity_poly.pdbx_strand_id
1 'polypeptide(L)'
;MKSLVTCITDVIKAHQAAFDKAYHWGFLIDWDHCVILTDRSAKRQGTWQFMSACLLGSFGTTHMLVDDRESSLWVLLYIAMRYTPNSLPPVVLHHDLESWFQDSILGPCGDTGGVGKQFMLNDKQALPSFYVHSLNELLQELADVFAVQYQPEPSEADYALYDFMKVSPTLQMAKTTQMGEYLAKIEKRNSPIWLFKTLYKHAKLTQVPDKKGKDWHKNTCYS
;
A
#
# COMPACT_ATOMS: atom_id res chain seq x y z
N MET A 1 -23.71 -31.51 -17.22
CA MET A 1 -22.40 -31.46 -16.50
C MET A 1 -21.31 -31.02 -17.48
N LYS A 2 -21.41 -29.79 -18.04
CA LYS A 2 -20.29 -29.16 -18.79
C LYS A 2 -19.28 -28.75 -17.72
N SER A 3 -18.33 -29.66 -17.52
CA SER A 3 -17.54 -29.81 -16.30
C SER A 3 -16.66 -28.60 -16.03
N LEU A 4 -16.29 -28.43 -14.75
CA LEU A 4 -15.28 -27.50 -14.23
C LEU A 4 -14.09 -27.25 -15.18
N VAL A 5 -13.68 -28.26 -15.94
CA VAL A 5 -12.64 -28.20 -16.98
C VAL A 5 -12.94 -27.14 -18.06
N THR A 6 -14.17 -27.03 -18.53
CA THR A 6 -14.56 -26.00 -19.52
C THR A 6 -14.47 -24.60 -18.91
N CYS A 7 -14.90 -24.44 -17.65
CA CYS A 7 -14.80 -23.17 -16.94
C CYS A 7 -13.34 -22.73 -16.74
N ILE A 8 -12.47 -23.65 -16.31
CA ILE A 8 -11.03 -23.39 -16.17
C ILE A 8 -10.40 -23.07 -17.53
N THR A 9 -10.76 -23.80 -18.58
CA THR A 9 -10.25 -23.56 -19.94
C THR A 9 -10.66 -22.19 -20.47
N ASP A 10 -11.91 -21.79 -20.23
CA ASP A 10 -12.44 -20.50 -20.67
C ASP A 10 -11.80 -19.35 -19.88
N VAL A 11 -11.56 -19.51 -18.58
CA VAL A 11 -10.83 -18.54 -17.75
C VAL A 11 -9.40 -18.39 -18.24
N ILE A 12 -8.68 -19.49 -18.51
CA ILE A 12 -7.30 -19.43 -19.01
C ILE A 12 -7.24 -18.76 -20.38
N LYS A 13 -8.17 -19.07 -21.29
CA LYS A 13 -8.24 -18.42 -22.61
C LYS A 13 -8.57 -16.93 -22.51
N ALA A 14 -9.49 -16.55 -21.61
CA ALA A 14 -9.81 -15.15 -21.36
C ALA A 14 -8.61 -14.41 -20.75
N HIS A 15 -7.88 -15.04 -19.84
CA HIS A 15 -6.69 -14.48 -19.22
C HIS A 15 -5.55 -14.31 -20.24
N GLN A 16 -5.29 -15.31 -21.08
CA GLN A 16 -4.32 -15.23 -22.17
C GLN A 16 -4.69 -14.15 -23.19
N ALA A 17 -5.95 -14.10 -23.63
CA ALA A 17 -6.42 -13.09 -24.56
C ALA A 17 -6.39 -11.67 -23.96
N ALA A 18 -6.59 -11.55 -22.65
CA ALA A 18 -6.43 -10.30 -21.92
C ALA A 18 -4.95 -9.91 -21.86
N PHE A 19 -4.05 -10.84 -21.50
CA PHE A 19 -2.59 -10.68 -21.45
C PHE A 19 -2.01 -10.27 -22.81
N ASP A 20 -2.43 -10.91 -23.90
CA ASP A 20 -1.97 -10.62 -25.26
C ASP A 20 -2.42 -9.23 -25.75
N LYS A 21 -3.55 -8.71 -25.21
CA LYS A 21 -4.01 -7.33 -25.44
C LYS A 21 -3.40 -6.32 -24.46
N ALA A 22 -2.69 -6.80 -23.43
CA ALA A 22 -2.27 -6.02 -22.26
C ALA A 22 -0.92 -5.33 -22.42
N TYR A 23 -0.52 -4.92 -23.63
CA TYR A 23 0.75 -4.20 -23.80
C TYR A 23 0.87 -2.94 -22.89
N HIS A 24 -0.23 -2.51 -22.27
CA HIS A 24 -0.29 -1.42 -21.29
C HIS A 24 -1.14 -1.69 -20.02
N TRP A 25 -1.60 -2.92 -19.74
CA TRP A 25 -2.55 -3.20 -18.66
C TRP A 25 -1.99 -4.22 -17.66
N GLY A 26 -2.11 -3.96 -16.36
CA GLY A 26 -1.78 -4.91 -15.31
C GLY A 26 -2.99 -5.74 -14.90
N PHE A 27 -2.79 -7.05 -14.71
CA PHE A 27 -3.80 -7.95 -14.14
C PHE A 27 -3.30 -8.49 -12.81
N LEU A 28 -4.18 -8.53 -11.81
CA LEU A 28 -3.92 -9.28 -10.58
C LEU A 28 -4.03 -10.77 -10.91
N ILE A 29 -2.97 -11.51 -10.59
CA ILE A 29 -2.82 -12.95 -10.81
C ILE A 29 -2.71 -13.67 -9.46
N ASP A 30 -2.53 -15.00 -9.48
CA ASP A 30 -2.22 -15.79 -8.27
C ASP A 30 -3.36 -15.79 -7.23
N TRP A 31 -4.57 -16.13 -7.70
CA TRP A 31 -5.79 -16.15 -6.88
C TRP A 31 -5.96 -17.43 -6.04
N ASP A 32 -5.04 -18.38 -6.13
CA ASP A 32 -5.00 -19.62 -5.35
C ASP A 32 -4.75 -19.37 -3.84
N HIS A 33 -4.14 -18.23 -3.50
CA HIS A 33 -4.00 -17.75 -2.12
C HIS A 33 -5.18 -16.91 -1.62
N CYS A 34 -6.22 -16.69 -2.43
CA CYS A 34 -7.37 -15.90 -2.01
C CYS A 34 -8.25 -16.68 -1.02
N VAL A 35 -8.71 -15.95 -0.01
CA VAL A 35 -9.63 -16.47 1.01
C VAL A 35 -10.96 -15.73 0.92
N ILE A 36 -12.05 -16.41 1.28
CA ILE A 36 -13.36 -15.77 1.40
C ILE A 36 -13.31 -14.85 2.63
N LEU A 37 -13.68 -13.58 2.49
CA LEU A 37 -13.56 -12.56 3.55
C LEU A 37 -14.27 -12.92 4.88
N THR A 38 -15.26 -13.82 4.84
CA THR A 38 -15.96 -14.29 6.04
C THR A 38 -15.19 -15.36 6.81
N ASP A 39 -14.15 -15.93 6.21
CA ASP A 39 -13.29 -16.94 6.83
C ASP A 39 -12.22 -16.27 7.69
N ARG A 40 -12.45 -16.27 9.00
CA ARG A 40 -11.52 -15.70 9.99
C ARG A 40 -10.29 -16.58 10.25
N SER A 41 -10.19 -17.74 9.58
CA SER A 41 -9.02 -18.62 9.67
C SER A 41 -7.88 -18.20 8.73
N ALA A 42 -8.05 -17.09 7.99
CA ALA A 42 -7.03 -16.51 7.12
C ALA A 42 -5.72 -16.28 7.87
N LYS A 43 -4.82 -17.25 7.76
CA LYS A 43 -3.48 -17.19 8.33
C LYS A 43 -2.68 -16.12 7.60
N ARG A 44 -1.62 -15.65 8.27
CA ARG A 44 -0.57 -14.83 7.66
C ARG A 44 -0.10 -15.47 6.34
N GLN A 45 -0.37 -14.79 5.24
CA GLN A 45 -0.06 -15.21 3.87
C GLN A 45 0.51 -14.02 3.11
N GLY A 46 1.25 -14.30 2.03
CA GLY A 46 1.88 -13.29 1.19
C GLY A 46 3.41 -13.36 1.23
N THR A 47 4.04 -12.54 0.40
CA THR A 47 5.50 -12.40 0.38
C THR A 47 5.94 -11.46 1.50
N TRP A 48 6.89 -11.90 2.36
CA TRP A 48 7.36 -11.16 3.54
C TRP A 48 7.59 -9.66 3.26
N GLN A 49 8.33 -9.37 2.19
CA GLN A 49 8.69 -8.03 1.75
C GLN A 49 7.48 -7.10 1.61
N PHE A 50 6.33 -7.60 1.18
CA PHE A 50 5.16 -6.79 0.86
C PHE A 50 4.02 -6.92 1.87
N MET A 51 4.14 -7.79 2.88
CA MET A 51 3.14 -7.87 3.94
C MET A 51 2.98 -6.52 4.67
N SER A 52 1.76 -6.23 5.12
CA SER A 52 1.51 -5.07 5.97
C SER A 52 2.33 -5.13 7.26
N ALA A 53 2.61 -3.98 7.85
CA ALA A 53 3.34 -3.93 9.11
C ALA A 53 2.56 -4.61 10.26
N CYS A 54 1.23 -4.63 10.19
CA CYS A 54 0.34 -5.36 11.08
C CYS A 54 0.55 -6.88 11.03
N LEU A 55 0.65 -7.44 9.81
CA LEU A 55 0.89 -8.88 9.62
C LEU A 55 2.31 -9.30 10.01
N LEU A 56 3.29 -8.40 9.87
CA LEU A 56 4.67 -8.67 10.29
C LEU A 56 4.85 -8.61 11.81
N GLY A 57 4.13 -7.73 12.50
CA GLY A 57 4.36 -7.41 13.91
C GLY A 57 3.89 -8.47 14.91
N SER A 58 2.90 -9.29 14.57
CA SER A 58 2.35 -10.30 15.49
C SER A 58 1.97 -11.60 14.81
N PHE A 59 2.33 -12.71 15.46
CA PHE A 59 1.83 -14.02 15.09
C PHE A 59 0.34 -14.15 15.38
N GLY A 60 -0.38 -14.82 14.48
CA GLY A 60 -1.81 -15.08 14.64
C GLY A 60 -2.73 -13.91 14.29
N THR A 61 -2.19 -12.78 13.82
CA THR A 61 -3.00 -11.69 13.27
C THR A 61 -3.82 -12.20 12.09
N THR A 62 -5.13 -11.96 12.11
CA THR A 62 -6.02 -12.29 10.99
C THR A 62 -5.70 -11.38 9.82
N HIS A 63 -5.43 -11.98 8.66
CA HIS A 63 -5.27 -11.23 7.41
C HIS A 63 -6.61 -10.58 7.01
N MET A 64 -6.62 -9.26 6.85
CA MET A 64 -7.76 -8.46 6.41
C MET A 64 -7.49 -7.76 5.07
N LEU A 65 -8.57 -7.32 4.41
CA LEU A 65 -8.51 -6.58 3.14
C LEU A 65 -7.63 -5.31 3.20
N VAL A 66 -7.48 -4.70 4.38
CA VAL A 66 -6.59 -3.53 4.55
C VAL A 66 -5.12 -3.91 4.36
N ASP A 67 -4.73 -5.13 4.72
CA ASP A 67 -3.35 -5.60 4.59
C ASP A 67 -2.98 -5.81 3.12
N ASP A 68 -3.90 -6.37 2.31
CA ASP A 68 -3.73 -6.47 0.85
C ASP A 68 -3.60 -5.09 0.18
N ARG A 69 -4.37 -4.10 0.68
CA ARG A 69 -4.29 -2.72 0.19
C ARG A 69 -2.96 -2.06 0.59
N GLU A 70 -2.51 -2.25 1.83
CA GLU A 70 -1.21 -1.75 2.30
C GLU A 70 -0.05 -2.41 1.53
N SER A 71 -0.17 -3.71 1.21
CA SER A 71 0.78 -4.42 0.36
C SER A 71 1.00 -3.75 -1.00
N SER A 72 -0.05 -3.16 -1.58
CA SER A 72 0.06 -2.39 -2.83
C SER A 72 0.97 -1.16 -2.70
N LEU A 73 0.94 -0.47 -1.54
CA LEU A 73 1.89 0.61 -1.25
C LEU A 73 3.32 0.06 -1.15
N TRP A 74 3.53 -1.05 -0.45
CA TRP A 74 4.87 -1.65 -0.30
C TRP A 74 5.46 -2.09 -1.63
N VAL A 75 4.68 -2.73 -2.50
CA VAL A 75 5.11 -3.09 -3.86
C VAL A 75 5.49 -1.84 -4.65
N LEU A 76 4.64 -0.80 -4.64
CA LEU A 76 4.90 0.44 -5.36
C LEU A 76 6.19 1.13 -4.86
N LEU A 77 6.35 1.24 -3.54
CA LEU A 77 7.53 1.86 -2.92
C LEU A 77 8.80 1.07 -3.22
N TYR A 78 8.76 -0.26 -3.11
CA TYR A 78 9.90 -1.13 -3.44
C TYR A 78 10.36 -0.94 -4.88
N ILE A 79 9.43 -0.96 -5.83
CA ILE A 79 9.71 -0.75 -7.26
C ILE A 79 10.26 0.66 -7.47
N ALA A 80 9.65 1.68 -6.85
CA ALA A 80 10.10 3.06 -6.97
C ALA A 80 11.54 3.23 -6.47
N MET A 81 11.87 2.72 -5.28
CA MET A 81 13.20 2.80 -4.69
C MET A 81 14.27 2.10 -5.54
N ARG A 82 13.93 0.98 -6.19
CA ARG A 82 14.88 0.21 -7.03
C ARG A 82 15.06 0.79 -8.43
N TYR A 83 13.99 1.32 -9.02
CA TYR A 83 13.93 1.59 -10.46
C TYR A 83 13.57 3.02 -10.85
N THR A 84 13.25 3.88 -9.87
CA THR A 84 12.99 5.30 -10.11
C THR A 84 14.13 6.14 -9.54
N PRO A 85 14.67 7.10 -10.32
CA PRO A 85 15.61 8.08 -9.82
C PRO A 85 15.09 8.81 -8.58
N ASN A 86 15.89 8.77 -7.52
CA ASN A 86 15.58 9.36 -6.23
C ASN A 86 16.78 10.09 -5.64
N SER A 87 16.52 10.84 -4.58
CA SER A 87 17.51 11.68 -3.89
C SER A 87 18.31 10.96 -2.79
N LEU A 88 18.04 9.67 -2.54
CA LEU A 88 18.70 8.95 -1.45
C LEU A 88 20.16 8.63 -1.80
N PRO A 89 21.11 8.87 -0.87
CA PRO A 89 22.44 8.31 -0.97
C PRO A 89 22.39 6.77 -1.04
N PRO A 90 23.28 6.09 -1.79
CA PRO A 90 23.23 4.63 -1.96
C PRO A 90 23.23 3.84 -0.64
N VAL A 91 23.96 4.31 0.37
CA VAL A 91 24.01 3.68 1.70
C VAL A 91 22.65 3.77 2.41
N VAL A 92 21.97 4.92 2.30
CA VAL A 92 20.64 5.13 2.90
C VAL A 92 19.61 4.29 2.14
N LEU A 93 19.65 4.30 0.80
CA LEU A 93 18.77 3.46 -0.01
C LEU A 93 18.90 1.97 0.34
N HIS A 94 20.12 1.47 0.50
CA HIS A 94 20.36 0.08 0.91
C HIS A 94 19.81 -0.18 2.32
N HIS A 95 20.13 0.69 3.28
CA HIS A 95 19.63 0.59 4.65
C HIS A 95 18.10 0.52 4.68
N ASP A 96 17.41 1.39 3.95
CA ASP A 96 15.95 1.45 3.96
C ASP A 96 15.33 0.25 3.24
N LEU A 97 15.94 -0.23 2.15
CA LEU A 97 15.51 -1.46 1.48
C LEU A 97 15.61 -2.67 2.40
N GLU A 98 16.69 -2.79 3.17
CA GLU A 98 16.85 -3.88 4.15
C GLU A 98 15.88 -3.69 5.32
N SER A 99 15.85 -2.51 5.94
CA SER A 99 15.06 -2.21 7.13
C SER A 99 13.55 -2.33 6.89
N TRP A 100 13.06 -2.02 5.69
CA TRP A 100 11.62 -2.03 5.42
C TRP A 100 11.16 -3.33 4.78
N PHE A 101 11.99 -3.98 3.96
CA PHE A 101 11.55 -5.15 3.18
C PHE A 101 12.15 -6.46 3.65
N GLN A 102 13.29 -6.45 4.35
CA GLN A 102 13.99 -7.68 4.78
C GLN A 102 14.08 -7.84 6.30
N ASP A 103 13.71 -6.81 7.06
CA ASP A 103 13.67 -6.86 8.53
C ASP A 103 12.88 -8.07 9.00
N SER A 104 13.56 -8.95 9.74
CA SER A 104 13.02 -10.17 10.35
C SER A 104 13.75 -10.44 11.65
N ILE A 105 12.98 -10.67 12.71
CA ILE A 105 13.44 -11.02 14.04
C ILE A 105 12.87 -12.39 14.37
N LEU A 106 13.75 -13.38 14.53
CA LEU A 106 13.37 -14.74 14.90
C LEU A 106 12.75 -14.75 16.30
N GLY A 107 11.47 -15.13 16.39
CA GLY A 107 10.73 -15.27 17.63
C GLY A 107 10.35 -16.73 17.93
N PRO A 108 9.90 -17.03 19.16
CA PRO A 108 9.50 -18.39 19.57
C PRO A 108 8.35 -18.98 18.75
N CYS A 109 7.48 -18.12 18.21
CA CYS A 109 6.33 -18.50 17.41
C CYS A 109 6.57 -18.34 15.90
N GLY A 110 7.80 -18.00 15.51
CA GLY A 110 8.26 -17.66 14.16
C GLY A 110 8.82 -16.23 14.07
N ASP A 111 9.16 -15.81 12.86
CA ASP A 111 9.74 -14.50 12.55
C ASP A 111 8.72 -13.33 12.61
N THR A 112 9.05 -12.25 13.31
CA THR A 112 8.32 -10.97 13.32
C THR A 112 9.12 -9.86 12.64
N GLY A 113 8.49 -8.74 12.31
CA GLY A 113 9.18 -7.57 11.75
C GLY A 113 8.24 -6.39 11.57
N GLY A 114 8.59 -5.49 10.64
CA GLY A 114 7.71 -4.39 10.22
C GLY A 114 7.81 -3.14 11.08
N VAL A 115 8.75 -3.07 12.02
CA VAL A 115 8.99 -1.86 12.83
C VAL A 115 9.36 -0.68 11.93
N GLY A 116 10.27 -0.90 10.97
CA GLY A 116 10.65 0.13 9.99
C GLY A 116 9.48 0.60 9.14
N LYS A 117 8.57 -0.32 8.80
CA LYS A 117 7.34 0.00 8.05
C LYS A 117 6.38 0.86 8.85
N GLN A 118 6.13 0.52 10.12
CA GLN A 118 5.28 1.32 11.00
C GLN A 118 5.87 2.71 11.25
N PHE A 119 7.19 2.78 11.47
CA PHE A 119 7.90 4.05 11.62
C PHE A 119 7.73 4.92 10.37
N MET A 120 7.95 4.36 9.18
CA MET A 120 7.79 5.08 7.92
C MET A 120 6.37 5.60 7.72
N LEU A 121 5.35 4.77 7.98
CA LEU A 121 3.96 5.21 7.84
C LEU A 121 3.60 6.34 8.81
N ASN A 122 4.13 6.31 10.03
CA ASN A 122 3.83 7.32 11.04
C ASN A 122 4.63 8.62 10.89
N ASP A 123 5.79 8.58 10.22
CA ASP A 123 6.61 9.76 9.96
C ASP A 123 6.49 10.22 8.50
N LYS A 124 5.79 11.33 8.28
CA LYS A 124 5.62 11.93 6.95
C LYS A 124 6.95 12.30 6.27
N GLN A 125 8.04 12.47 7.02
CA GLN A 125 9.36 12.79 6.49
C GLN A 125 10.19 11.55 6.13
N ALA A 126 9.75 10.35 6.53
CA ALA A 126 10.49 9.11 6.29
C ALA A 126 10.36 8.60 4.84
N LEU A 127 9.41 9.12 4.05
CA LEU A 127 9.28 8.74 2.65
C LEU A 127 10.44 9.28 1.79
N PRO A 128 11.04 8.45 0.93
CA PRO A 128 12.05 8.92 0.00
C PRO A 128 11.43 9.88 -1.03
N SER A 129 12.20 10.91 -1.39
CA SER A 129 11.83 11.85 -2.45
C SER A 129 12.34 11.38 -3.82
N PHE A 130 11.42 11.21 -4.76
CA PHE A 130 11.67 10.87 -6.16
C PHE A 130 11.66 12.13 -7.04
N TYR A 131 12.35 12.09 -8.18
CA TYR A 131 12.28 13.20 -9.15
C TYR A 131 10.97 13.25 -9.94
N VAL A 132 10.04 12.31 -9.68
CA VAL A 132 8.70 12.26 -10.27
C VAL A 132 7.69 12.80 -9.24
N HIS A 133 7.23 14.03 -9.45
CA HIS A 133 6.38 14.72 -8.47
C HIS A 133 5.08 13.97 -8.16
N SER A 134 4.36 13.50 -9.19
CA SER A 134 3.11 12.75 -9.03
C SER A 134 3.29 11.43 -8.26
N LEU A 135 4.48 10.83 -8.31
CA LEU A 135 4.80 9.63 -7.52
C LEU A 135 4.95 9.97 -6.03
N ASN A 136 5.60 11.09 -5.70
CA ASN A 136 5.69 11.55 -4.32
C ASN A 136 4.31 11.85 -3.74
N GLU A 137 3.46 12.57 -4.49
CA GLU A 137 2.08 12.86 -4.05
C GLU A 137 1.26 11.58 -3.86
N LEU A 138 1.40 10.60 -4.75
CA LEU A 138 0.77 9.30 -4.63
C LEU A 138 1.23 8.57 -3.37
N LEU A 139 2.55 8.41 -3.18
CA LEU A 139 3.10 7.71 -2.02
C LEU A 139 2.71 8.39 -0.71
N GLN A 140 2.72 9.72 -0.66
CA GLN A 140 2.29 10.48 0.50
C GLN A 140 0.80 10.29 0.81
N GLU A 141 -0.07 10.31 -0.22
CA GLU A 141 -1.52 10.09 -0.05
C GLU A 141 -1.81 8.65 0.43
N LEU A 142 -1.11 7.66 -0.11
CA LEU A 142 -1.25 6.26 0.31
C LEU A 142 -0.76 6.07 1.75
N ALA A 143 0.46 6.53 2.06
CA ALA A 143 1.05 6.40 3.39
C ALA A 143 0.17 7.08 4.46
N ASP A 144 -0.31 8.30 4.20
CA ASP A 144 -1.14 9.06 5.15
C ASP A 144 -2.47 8.35 5.49
N VAL A 145 -3.05 7.62 4.52
CA VAL A 145 -4.28 6.84 4.74
C VAL A 145 -4.00 5.52 5.45
N PHE A 146 -2.91 4.81 5.14
CA PHE A 146 -2.58 3.55 5.82
C PHE A 146 -2.02 3.76 7.24
N ALA A 147 -1.33 4.88 7.48
CA ALA A 147 -0.79 5.25 8.80
C ALA A 147 -1.85 5.25 9.91
N VAL A 148 -3.11 5.55 9.57
CA VAL A 148 -4.23 5.59 10.53
C VAL A 148 -4.41 4.28 11.30
N GLN A 149 -3.95 3.14 10.76
CA GLN A 149 -4.00 1.84 11.43
C GLN A 149 -3.00 1.70 12.59
N TYR A 150 -1.95 2.53 12.59
CA TYR A 150 -0.84 2.48 13.55
C TYR A 150 -0.81 3.72 14.46
N GLN A 151 -1.81 4.60 14.33
CA GLN A 151 -1.97 5.79 15.16
C GLN A 151 -2.92 5.49 16.33
N PRO A 152 -2.71 6.14 17.49
CA PRO A 152 -3.69 6.07 18.57
C PRO A 152 -5.02 6.66 18.10
N GLU A 153 -6.13 6.07 18.56
CA GLU A 153 -7.45 6.65 18.32
C GLU A 153 -7.51 8.06 18.94
N PRO A 154 -8.20 9.02 18.30
CA PRO A 154 -8.44 10.33 18.88
C PRO A 154 -9.15 10.23 20.23
N SER A 155 -8.88 11.19 21.11
CA SER A 155 -9.43 11.20 22.47
C SER A 155 -10.92 11.55 22.50
N GLU A 156 -11.58 11.28 23.63
CA GLU A 156 -12.96 11.74 23.89
C GLU A 156 -13.12 13.26 23.73
N ALA A 157 -12.07 14.03 24.04
CA ALA A 157 -12.07 15.47 23.83
C ALA A 157 -12.09 15.84 22.34
N ASP A 158 -11.34 15.10 21.51
CA ASP A 158 -11.34 15.28 20.04
C ASP A 158 -12.71 14.91 19.45
N TYR A 159 -13.35 13.88 19.99
CA TYR A 159 -14.70 13.49 19.63
C TYR A 159 -15.70 14.61 19.94
N ALA A 160 -15.68 15.13 21.17
CA ALA A 160 -16.58 16.21 21.58
C ALA A 160 -16.40 17.48 20.73
N LEU A 161 -15.15 17.82 20.39
CA LEU A 161 -14.84 18.94 19.51
C LEU A 161 -15.42 18.74 18.10
N TYR A 162 -15.23 17.55 17.52
CA TYR A 162 -15.80 17.20 16.22
C TYR A 162 -17.33 17.27 16.24
N ASP A 163 -17.97 16.73 17.28
CA ASP A 163 -19.42 16.72 17.43
C ASP A 163 -20.01 18.12 17.59
N PHE A 164 -19.29 19.01 18.28
CA PHE A 164 -19.64 20.42 18.34
C PHE A 164 -19.52 21.09 16.96
N MET A 165 -18.46 20.79 16.20
CA MET A 165 -18.17 21.45 14.93
C MET A 165 -18.90 20.84 13.72
N LYS A 166 -19.41 19.61 13.77
CA LYS A 166 -20.04 18.94 12.61
C LYS A 166 -21.38 19.56 12.20
N VAL A 167 -21.89 20.54 12.95
CA VAL A 167 -23.08 21.32 12.59
C VAL A 167 -22.85 22.07 11.26
N SER A 168 -23.88 22.18 10.42
CA SER A 168 -23.78 22.55 8.99
C SER A 168 -22.87 23.74 8.63
N PRO A 169 -22.88 24.90 9.34
CA PRO A 169 -21.98 26.01 8.98
C PRO A 169 -20.50 25.73 9.27
N THR A 170 -20.17 24.76 10.12
CA THR A 170 -18.81 24.45 10.58
C THR A 170 -18.30 23.08 10.13
N LEU A 171 -19.07 22.33 9.33
CA LEU A 171 -18.68 21.00 8.85
C LEU A 171 -17.30 20.96 8.18
N GLN A 172 -16.93 22.01 7.43
CA GLN A 172 -15.61 22.08 6.80
C GLN A 172 -14.49 22.20 7.84
N MET A 173 -14.72 22.95 8.93
CA MET A 173 -13.79 23.03 10.06
C MET A 173 -13.76 21.74 10.87
N ALA A 174 -14.90 21.06 11.02
CA ALA A 174 -14.96 19.76 11.69
C ALA A 174 -14.04 18.74 11.00
N LYS A 175 -14.01 18.75 9.66
CA LYS A 175 -13.14 17.86 8.86
C LYS A 175 -11.65 18.12 9.03
N THR A 176 -11.25 19.30 9.51
CA THR A 176 -9.84 19.66 9.78
C THR A 176 -9.46 19.46 11.25
N THR A 177 -10.39 19.01 12.10
CA THR A 177 -10.04 18.57 13.46
C THR A 177 -9.32 17.23 13.42
N GLN A 178 -8.58 16.89 14.47
CA GLN A 178 -7.90 15.59 14.60
C GLN A 178 -8.87 14.41 14.37
N MET A 179 -10.05 14.45 15.00
CA MET A 179 -11.08 13.42 14.81
C MET A 179 -11.66 13.42 13.40
N GLY A 180 -11.90 14.59 12.81
CA GLY A 180 -12.40 14.70 11.44
C GLY A 180 -11.43 14.12 10.40
N GLU A 181 -10.13 14.42 10.55
CA GLU A 181 -9.08 13.87 9.71
C GLU A 181 -8.94 12.36 9.90
N TYR A 182 -8.96 11.88 11.15
CA TYR A 182 -8.94 10.45 11.48
C TYR A 182 -10.10 9.70 10.81
N LEU A 183 -11.34 10.19 10.99
CA LEU A 183 -12.53 9.59 10.37
C LEU A 183 -12.45 9.58 8.85
N ALA A 184 -11.99 10.67 8.24
CA ALA A 184 -11.85 10.76 6.78
C ALA A 184 -10.81 9.74 6.25
N LYS A 185 -9.72 9.50 6.98
CA LYS A 185 -8.72 8.48 6.63
C LYS A 185 -9.28 7.07 6.78
N ILE A 186 -10.00 6.79 7.87
CA ILE A 186 -10.68 5.50 8.07
C ILE A 186 -11.69 5.23 6.95
N GLU A 187 -12.49 6.24 6.56
CA GLU A 187 -13.45 6.14 5.47
C GLU A 187 -12.76 5.83 4.13
N LYS A 188 -11.70 6.57 3.79
CA LYS A 188 -10.89 6.31 2.58
C LYS A 188 -10.29 4.92 2.58
N ARG A 189 -9.65 4.52 3.68
CA ARG A 189 -9.01 3.21 3.84
C ARG A 189 -10.00 2.07 3.63
N ASN A 190 -11.22 2.21 4.14
CA ASN A 190 -12.26 1.19 4.05
C ASN A 190 -12.98 1.20 2.68
N SER A 191 -12.96 2.32 1.95
CA SER A 191 -13.61 2.45 0.65
C SER A 191 -13.10 1.42 -0.38
N PRO A 192 -14.00 0.67 -1.04
CA PRO A 192 -13.63 -0.38 -2.01
C PRO A 192 -12.95 0.14 -3.28
N ILE A 193 -13.14 1.42 -3.59
CA ILE A 193 -12.69 2.02 -4.85
C ILE A 193 -11.61 3.07 -4.66
N TRP A 194 -11.32 3.47 -3.42
CA TRP A 194 -10.41 4.59 -3.14
C TRP A 194 -9.01 4.32 -3.67
N LEU A 195 -8.41 3.18 -3.32
CA LEU A 195 -7.05 2.82 -3.75
C LEU A 195 -6.92 2.87 -5.28
N PHE A 196 -7.86 2.25 -6.00
CA PHE A 196 -7.89 2.27 -7.46
C PHE A 196 -8.03 3.68 -8.02
N LYS A 197 -8.96 4.49 -7.48
CA LYS A 197 -9.16 5.87 -7.93
C LYS A 197 -7.92 6.73 -7.69
N THR A 198 -7.26 6.57 -6.55
CA THR A 198 -6.04 7.30 -6.20
C THR A 198 -4.88 6.90 -7.12
N LEU A 199 -4.64 5.59 -7.33
CA LEU A 199 -3.64 5.11 -8.29
C LEU A 199 -3.91 5.65 -9.70
N TYR A 200 -5.16 5.57 -10.17
CA TYR A 200 -5.55 6.03 -11.50
C TYR A 200 -5.43 7.55 -11.68
N LYS A 201 -5.83 8.33 -10.67
CA LYS A 201 -5.67 9.79 -10.65
C LYS A 201 -4.21 10.17 -10.84
N HIS A 202 -3.31 9.60 -10.04
CA HIS A 202 -1.88 9.94 -10.06
C HIS A 202 -1.18 9.40 -11.32
N ALA A 203 -1.55 8.21 -11.79
CA ALA A 203 -1.04 7.66 -13.04
C ALA A 203 -1.33 8.57 -14.25
N LYS A 204 -2.49 9.25 -14.27
CA LYS A 204 -2.81 10.25 -15.32
C LYS A 204 -1.97 11.53 -15.26
N LEU A 205 -1.52 11.90 -14.07
CA LEU A 205 -0.71 13.10 -13.86
C LEU A 205 0.77 12.84 -14.15
N THR A 206 1.20 11.58 -14.04
CA THR A 206 2.57 11.17 -14.34
C THR A 206 2.86 11.33 -15.83
N GLN A 207 3.68 12.33 -16.16
CA GLN A 207 4.28 12.44 -17.49
C GLN A 207 5.42 11.41 -17.57
N VAL A 208 5.18 10.32 -18.31
CA VAL A 208 6.25 9.38 -18.65
C VAL A 208 7.11 10.04 -19.73
N PRO A 209 8.43 10.19 -19.55
CA PRO A 209 9.27 10.77 -20.59
C PRO A 209 9.12 10.01 -21.91
N ASP A 210 8.90 10.73 -23.02
CA ASP A 210 8.65 10.19 -24.38
C ASP A 210 9.76 9.29 -24.93
N LYS A 211 10.92 9.24 -24.27
CA LYS A 211 12.03 8.36 -24.61
C LYS A 211 12.47 7.60 -23.37
N LYS A 212 12.68 6.28 -23.52
CA LYS A 212 13.62 5.53 -22.66
C LYS A 212 15.01 6.15 -22.85
N GLY A 213 15.29 7.23 -22.12
CA GLY A 213 16.57 7.89 -22.10
C GLY A 213 17.57 7.19 -21.17
N LYS A 214 18.80 7.69 -21.14
CA LYS A 214 19.85 7.27 -20.20
C LYS A 214 19.40 7.34 -18.73
N ASP A 215 18.38 8.15 -18.42
CA ASP A 215 17.82 8.37 -17.07
C ASP A 215 17.09 7.16 -16.46
N TRP A 216 16.88 6.08 -17.21
CA TRP A 216 16.43 4.78 -16.67
C TRP A 216 17.57 3.99 -16.04
N HIS A 217 18.63 4.66 -15.57
CA HIS A 217 19.64 4.02 -14.76
C HIS A 217 18.93 3.26 -13.64
N LYS A 218 18.98 1.92 -13.68
CA LYS A 218 18.74 1.12 -12.48
C LYS A 218 19.57 1.78 -11.39
N ASN A 219 19.07 1.82 -10.15
CA ASN A 219 19.96 2.08 -9.03
C ASN A 219 20.90 0.87 -8.95
N THR A 220 21.93 0.81 -9.81
CA THR A 220 22.73 -0.37 -10.19
C THR A 220 23.67 -0.82 -9.09
N CYS A 221 23.49 -0.38 -7.86
CA CYS A 221 24.45 -0.73 -6.83
C CYS A 221 24.22 -2.12 -6.23
N TYR A 222 23.02 -2.72 -6.30
CA TYR A 222 22.79 -4.00 -5.61
C TYR A 222 21.77 -4.89 -6.34
N SER A 223 22.30 -5.87 -7.09
CA SER A 223 21.65 -7.10 -7.55
C SER A 223 22.20 -8.28 -6.76
#